data_AF-A0A2S1KV09-F1
#
_entry.id   AF-A0A2S1KV09-F1
#
_cell.length_a   1.000
_cell.length_b   1.000
_cell.length_c   1.000
_cell.angle_alpha   90.00
_cell.angle_beta   90.00
_cell.angle_gamma   90.00
#
_symmetry.space_group_name_H-M   'P 1'
#
loop_
_entity.id
_entity.type
_entity.pdbx_description
1 polymer ?
#
loop_
_entity_poly.entity_id
_entity_poly.type
_entity_poly.pdbx_seq_one_letter_code
_entity_poly.pdbx_strand_id
1 'polypeptide(L)'
;MTMKFESKVQLADYLEISRGTLYRRAERESIDLDNIATVGLSEEQLAQLRIEGNKNNVSGGTDGGAEQIAQLKRELAQLNVKNTVLSDQLHETEQKYSELEQDYKAKVDKIVEYADRFAQLNDQQQRLTLDVQDKLHTIETTAKEVDKRGFWGRLFK
;
A
#
# COMPACT_ATOMS: atom_id res chain seq x y z
N MET A 1 29.78 25.04 -8.32
CA MET A 1 29.29 25.89 -7.21
C MET A 1 29.95 25.39 -5.94
N THR A 2 30.45 26.26 -5.07
CA THR A 2 31.14 25.87 -3.82
C THR A 2 30.31 26.26 -2.61
N MET A 3 30.12 25.33 -1.68
CA MET A 3 29.37 25.53 -0.45
C MET A 3 30.33 25.78 0.71
N LYS A 4 30.08 26.85 1.47
CA LYS A 4 30.94 27.25 2.59
C LYS A 4 30.33 26.80 3.91
N PHE A 5 31.20 26.41 4.84
CA PHE A 5 30.82 25.98 6.18
C PHE A 5 31.65 26.75 7.20
N GLU A 6 31.00 27.32 8.20
CA GLU A 6 31.63 28.11 9.25
C GLU A 6 32.55 27.27 10.13
N SER A 7 32.26 25.96 10.25
CA SER A 7 33.10 25.05 11.02
C SER A 7 33.04 23.61 10.51
N LYS A 8 34.07 22.84 10.86
CA LYS A 8 34.14 21.40 10.59
C LYS A 8 33.05 20.62 11.33
N VAL A 9 32.50 21.19 12.41
CA VAL A 9 31.35 20.64 13.15
C VAL A 9 30.09 20.79 12.29
N GLN A 10 29.85 22.00 11.78
CA GLN A 10 28.71 22.28 10.90
C GLN A 10 28.75 21.43 9.62
N LEU A 11 29.93 21.21 9.04
CA LEU A 11 30.09 20.30 7.91
C LEU A 11 29.77 18.84 8.28
N ALA A 12 30.21 18.37 9.45
CA ALA A 12 29.93 17.02 9.91
C ALA A 12 28.43 16.80 10.16
N ASP A 13 27.76 17.79 10.77
CA ASP A 13 26.32 17.78 11.02
C ASP A 13 25.52 17.82 9.71
N TYR A 14 25.93 18.68 8.75
CA TYR A 14 25.31 18.75 7.43
C TYR A 14 25.42 17.46 6.62
N LEU A 15 26.51 16.72 6.83
CA LEU A 15 26.74 15.42 6.20
C LEU A 15 26.18 14.26 7.04
N GLU A 16 25.60 14.54 8.20
CA GLU A 16 25.08 13.56 9.17
C GLU A 16 26.11 12.48 9.56
N ILE A 17 27.39 12.86 9.64
CA ILE A 17 28.50 11.95 10.00
C ILE A 17 29.24 12.44 11.25
N SER A 18 29.89 11.50 11.96
CA SER A 18 30.77 11.89 13.07
C SER A 18 31.98 12.69 12.58
N ARG A 19 32.47 13.63 13.40
CA ARG A 19 33.70 14.41 13.10
C ARG A 19 34.90 13.51 12.82
N GLY A 20 35.03 12.40 13.54
CA GLY A 20 36.12 11.44 13.32
C GLY A 20 36.00 10.70 11.98
N THR A 21 34.79 10.54 11.46
CA THR A 21 34.55 10.01 10.10
C THR A 21 34.86 11.07 9.05
N LEU A 22 34.48 12.33 9.28
CA LEU A 22 34.77 13.45 8.40
C LEU A 22 36.29 13.60 8.16
N TYR A 23 37.09 13.66 9.23
CA TYR A 23 38.55 13.78 9.09
C TYR A 23 39.17 12.60 8.35
N ARG A 24 38.76 11.37 8.66
CA ARG A 24 39.26 10.17 7.98
C ARG A 24 38.92 10.16 6.48
N ARG A 25 37.72 10.62 6.11
CA ARG A 25 37.31 10.72 4.70
C ARG A 25 38.04 11.85 3.98
N ALA A 26 38.19 13.00 4.63
CA ALA A 26 38.92 14.12 4.03
C ALA A 26 40.40 13.82 3.81
N GLU A 27 41.05 13.15 4.75
CA GLU A 27 42.44 12.67 4.60
C GLU A 27 42.54 11.68 3.43
N ARG A 28 41.60 10.74 3.32
CA ARG A 28 41.57 9.74 2.24
C ARG A 28 41.44 10.37 0.85
N GLU A 29 40.56 11.35 0.72
CA GLU A 29 40.24 12.01 -0.56
C GLU A 29 41.12 13.25 -0.81
N SER A 30 42.09 13.53 0.07
CA SER A 30 42.95 14.72 0.01
C SER A 30 42.15 16.04 -0.07
N ILE A 31 41.05 16.12 0.69
CA ILE A 31 40.20 17.30 0.77
C ILE A 31 40.67 18.19 1.91
N ASP A 32 41.00 19.44 1.59
CA ASP A 32 41.36 20.45 2.59
C ASP A 32 40.13 20.89 3.42
N LEU A 33 40.17 20.62 4.73
CA LEU A 33 39.13 21.03 5.67
C LEU A 33 39.46 22.33 6.40
N ASP A 34 40.66 22.89 6.25
CA ASP A 34 41.11 24.06 7.02
C ASP A 34 40.54 25.37 6.45
N ASN A 35 40.26 25.41 5.15
CA ASN A 35 39.76 26.60 4.44
C ASN A 35 38.27 26.53 4.04
N ILE A 36 37.47 25.67 4.68
CA ILE A 36 36.05 25.46 4.34
C ILE A 36 35.15 26.69 4.56
N ALA A 37 35.57 27.62 5.41
CA ALA A 37 34.84 28.86 5.67
C ALA A 37 35.10 29.94 4.61
N THR A 38 36.28 29.91 3.97
CA THR A 38 36.74 30.95 3.04
C THR A 38 36.61 30.51 1.59
N VAL A 39 37.11 29.31 1.27
CA VAL A 39 37.11 28.70 -0.07
C VAL A 39 35.84 27.87 -0.29
N GLY A 40 35.40 27.14 0.75
CA GLY A 40 34.29 26.21 0.64
C GLY A 40 34.66 24.91 -0.08
N LEU A 41 33.69 24.01 -0.20
CA LEU A 41 33.83 22.71 -0.86
C LEU A 41 32.99 22.65 -2.12
N SER A 42 33.51 22.01 -3.18
CA SER A 42 32.71 21.73 -4.36
C SER A 42 31.68 20.62 -4.09
N GLU A 43 30.65 20.55 -4.93
CA GLU A 43 29.64 19.48 -4.84
C GLU A 43 30.26 18.08 -4.96
N GLU A 44 31.31 17.92 -5.78
CA GLU A 44 32.03 16.67 -5.94
C GLU A 44 32.79 16.28 -4.65
N GLN A 45 33.43 17.25 -3.99
CA GLN A 45 34.10 17.03 -2.70
C GLN A 45 33.09 16.67 -1.60
N LEU A 46 31.92 17.31 -1.60
CA LEU A 46 30.83 16.97 -0.67
C LEU A 46 30.29 15.57 -0.93
N ALA A 47 30.11 15.18 -2.19
CA ALA A 47 29.69 13.85 -2.57
C ALA A 47 30.71 12.79 -2.12
N GLN A 48 32.01 13.04 -2.32
CA GLN A 48 33.08 12.15 -1.86
C GLN A 48 33.12 11.99 -0.32
N LEU A 49 32.82 13.05 0.42
CA LEU A 49 32.71 13.00 1.88
C LEU A 49 31.44 12.28 2.36
N ARG A 50 30.36 12.25 1.56
CA ARG A 50 29.12 11.50 1.85
C ARG A 50 29.29 10.01 1.66
N ILE A 51 30.04 9.58 0.64
CA ILE A 51 30.20 8.17 0.31
C ILE A 51 30.85 7.42 1.48
N GLU A 52 30.14 6.43 2.02
CA GLU A 52 30.68 5.41 2.89
C GLU A 52 31.75 4.64 2.13
N GLY A 53 33.00 5.10 2.18
CA GLY A 53 34.07 4.35 1.56
C GLY A 53 34.25 3.04 2.30
N ASN A 54 33.77 1.95 1.69
CA ASN A 54 34.20 0.59 1.96
C ASN A 54 35.73 0.56 1.95
N LYS A 55 36.33 0.06 3.04
CA LYS A 55 37.77 -0.17 3.15
C LYS A 55 38.25 -1.09 2.03
N ASN A 56 38.92 -0.53 1.03
CA ASN A 56 39.97 -1.26 0.33
C ASN A 56 41.29 -1.01 1.09
N ASN A 57 41.44 -1.65 2.25
CA ASN A 57 42.74 -1.77 2.90
C ASN A 57 43.55 -2.82 2.14
N VAL A 58 44.18 -2.43 1.03
CA VAL A 58 45.24 -3.21 0.40
C VAL A 58 46.54 -2.95 1.16
N SER A 59 46.74 -3.70 2.23
CA SER A 59 48.07 -3.88 2.84
C SER A 59 48.61 -5.25 2.41
N GLY A 60 49.53 -5.25 1.45
CA GLY A 60 50.55 -6.29 1.24
C GLY A 60 50.08 -7.74 1.06
N GLY A 61 49.97 -8.19 -0.20
CA GLY A 61 49.87 -9.61 -0.55
C GLY A 61 49.14 -9.82 -1.87
N THR A 62 49.89 -10.00 -2.96
CA THR A 62 49.40 -10.15 -4.33
C THR A 62 48.57 -11.41 -4.62
N ASP A 63 48.21 -12.21 -3.61
CA ASP A 63 47.41 -13.44 -3.76
C ASP A 63 45.95 -13.31 -3.28
N GLY A 64 45.60 -12.31 -2.46
CA GLY A 64 44.24 -12.20 -1.88
C GLY A 64 43.18 -11.55 -2.79
N GLY A 65 43.61 -10.79 -3.80
CA GLY A 65 42.69 -10.05 -4.68
C GLY A 65 41.92 -10.96 -5.64
N ALA A 66 42.57 -12.01 -6.15
CA ALA A 66 41.93 -12.97 -7.06
C ALA A 66 40.87 -13.81 -6.34
N GLU A 67 41.14 -14.24 -5.10
CA GLU A 67 40.19 -14.96 -4.26
C GLU A 67 39.01 -14.08 -3.85
N GLN A 68 39.23 -12.82 -3.46
CA GLN A 68 38.16 -11.87 -3.18
C GLN A 68 37.29 -11.59 -4.41
N ILE A 69 37.88 -11.42 -5.60
CA ILE A 69 37.12 -11.25 -6.84
C ILE A 69 36.30 -12.50 -7.16
N ALA A 70 36.85 -13.71 -6.94
CA ALA A 70 36.13 -14.95 -7.14
C ALA A 70 34.96 -15.10 -6.14
N GLN A 71 35.17 -14.68 -4.89
CA GLN A 71 34.12 -14.67 -3.86
C GLN A 71 33.02 -13.67 -4.18
N LEU A 72 33.37 -12.44 -4.56
CA LEU A 72 32.41 -11.42 -5.00
C LEU A 72 31.62 -11.87 -6.24
N LYS A 73 32.26 -12.54 -7.20
CA LYS A 73 31.57 -13.12 -8.36
C LYS A 73 30.56 -14.21 -7.96
N ARG A 74 30.89 -15.06 -6.99
CA ARG A 74 29.96 -16.06 -6.45
C ARG A 74 28.80 -15.40 -5.72
N GLU A 75 29.07 -14.39 -4.90
CA GLU A 75 28.03 -13.64 -4.19
C GLU A 75 27.10 -12.91 -5.16
N LEU A 76 27.64 -12.33 -6.23
CA LEU A 76 26.85 -11.68 -7.29
C LEU A 76 26.00 -12.69 -8.05
N ALA A 77 26.54 -13.87 -8.36
CA ALA A 77 25.76 -14.95 -8.96
C ALA A 77 24.63 -15.44 -8.02
N GLN A 78 24.91 -15.59 -6.73
CA GLN A 78 23.89 -15.94 -5.73
C GLN A 78 22.83 -14.85 -5.58
N LEU A 79 23.23 -13.58 -5.59
CA LEU A 79 22.31 -12.44 -5.55
C LEU A 79 21.44 -12.39 -6.79
N ASN A 80 21.99 -12.64 -7.98
CA ASN A 80 21.20 -12.72 -9.20
C ASN A 80 20.16 -13.84 -9.14
N VAL A 81 20.53 -15.03 -8.65
CA VAL A 81 19.57 -16.13 -8.47
C VAL A 81 18.51 -15.78 -7.44
N LYS A 82 18.87 -15.13 -6.32
CA LYS A 82 17.90 -14.66 -5.34
C LYS A 82 16.96 -13.60 -5.95
N ASN A 83 17.50 -12.72 -6.79
CA ASN A 83 16.73 -11.66 -7.42
C ASN A 83 15.74 -12.23 -8.46
N THR A 84 16.16 -13.24 -9.23
CA THR A 84 15.24 -13.94 -10.15
C THR A 84 14.15 -14.66 -9.38
N VAL A 85 14.49 -15.37 -8.30
CA VAL A 85 13.49 -16.05 -7.44
C VAL A 85 12.52 -15.05 -6.81
N LEU A 86 13.02 -13.92 -6.32
CA LEU A 86 12.17 -12.85 -5.77
C LEU A 86 11.27 -12.24 -6.85
N SER A 87 11.79 -12.06 -8.07
CA SER A 87 10.99 -11.58 -9.21
C SER A 87 9.89 -12.57 -9.57
N ASP A 88 10.18 -13.87 -9.60
CA ASP A 88 9.20 -14.91 -9.88
C ASP A 88 8.13 -14.96 -8.78
N GLN A 89 8.54 -14.87 -7.51
CA GLN A 89 7.62 -14.80 -6.37
C GLN A 89 6.74 -13.55 -6.44
N LEU A 90 7.31 -12.40 -6.79
CA LEU A 90 6.55 -11.16 -6.94
C LEU A 90 5.48 -11.31 -8.03
N HIS A 91 5.86 -11.87 -9.19
CA HIS A 91 4.93 -12.12 -10.28
C HIS A 91 3.81 -13.11 -9.90
N GLU A 92 4.15 -14.20 -9.19
CA GLU A 92 3.16 -15.15 -8.67
C GLU A 92 2.20 -14.49 -7.67
N THR A 93 2.72 -13.59 -6.84
CA THR A 93 1.90 -12.87 -5.83
C THR A 93 0.97 -11.87 -6.51
N GLU A 94 1.44 -11.17 -7.54
CA GLU A 94 0.62 -10.28 -8.37
C GLU A 94 -0.50 -11.03 -9.08
N GLN A 95 -0.23 -12.20 -9.64
CA GLN A 95 -1.25 -13.05 -10.26
C GLN A 95 -2.31 -13.49 -9.25
N LYS A 96 -1.90 -13.99 -8.08
CA LYS A 96 -2.85 -14.36 -7.01
C LYS A 96 -3.68 -13.18 -6.53
N TYR A 97 -3.09 -11.98 -6.46
CA TYR A 97 -3.81 -10.77 -6.08
C TYR A 97 -4.86 -10.40 -7.14
N SER A 98 -4.50 -10.46 -8.42
CA SER A 98 -5.43 -10.21 -9.52
C SER A 98 -6.58 -11.23 -9.55
N GLU A 99 -6.31 -12.51 -9.30
CA GLU A 99 -7.34 -13.54 -9.20
C GLU A 99 -8.28 -13.30 -8.02
N LEU A 100 -7.72 -12.93 -6.86
CA LEU A 100 -8.50 -12.62 -5.67
C LEU A 100 -9.37 -11.37 -5.85
N GLU A 101 -8.85 -10.35 -6.54
CA GLU A 101 -9.61 -9.14 -6.88
C GLU A 101 -10.81 -9.48 -7.80
N GLN A 102 -10.60 -10.34 -8.79
CA GLN A 102 -11.69 -10.80 -9.66
C GLN A 102 -12.74 -11.63 -8.90
N ASP A 103 -12.32 -12.56 -8.02
CA ASP A 103 -13.25 -13.34 -7.20
C ASP A 103 -14.04 -12.44 -6.24
N TYR A 104 -13.39 -11.45 -5.64
CA TYR A 104 -14.06 -10.48 -4.76
C TYR A 104 -15.10 -9.68 -5.53
N LYS A 105 -14.76 -9.16 -6.72
CA LYS A 105 -15.70 -8.45 -7.57
C LYS A 105 -16.90 -9.33 -7.96
N ALA A 106 -16.67 -10.57 -8.36
CA ALA A 106 -17.73 -11.52 -8.70
C ALA A 106 -18.65 -11.82 -7.50
N LYS A 107 -18.11 -11.88 -6.27
CA LYS A 107 -18.89 -12.04 -5.05
C LYS A 107 -19.73 -10.81 -4.73
N VAL A 108 -19.17 -9.61 -4.89
CA VAL A 108 -19.90 -8.35 -4.71
C VAL A 108 -21.06 -8.27 -5.71
N ASP A 109 -20.82 -8.58 -6.98
CA ASP A 109 -21.87 -8.56 -8.01
C ASP A 109 -23.01 -9.54 -7.66
N LYS A 110 -22.69 -10.74 -7.16
CA LYS A 110 -23.71 -11.69 -6.66
C LYS A 110 -24.48 -11.15 -5.45
N ILE A 111 -23.81 -10.46 -4.52
CA ILE A 111 -24.47 -9.87 -3.35
C ILE A 111 -25.45 -8.78 -3.79
N VAL A 112 -25.07 -7.95 -4.75
CA VAL A 112 -25.95 -6.93 -5.33
C VAL A 112 -27.15 -7.59 -6.00
N GLU A 113 -26.93 -8.66 -6.78
CA GLU A 113 -28.03 -9.41 -7.41
C GLU A 113 -28.98 -10.01 -6.36
N TYR A 114 -28.45 -10.56 -5.27
CA TYR A 114 -29.29 -11.04 -4.17
C TYR A 114 -30.06 -9.92 -3.49
N ALA A 115 -29.43 -8.76 -3.25
CA ALA A 115 -30.09 -7.61 -2.66
C ALA A 115 -31.26 -7.12 -3.54
N ASP A 116 -31.07 -7.06 -4.86
CA ASP A 116 -32.13 -6.69 -5.81
C ASP A 116 -33.28 -7.70 -5.80
N ARG A 117 -32.97 -9.01 -5.78
CA ARG A 117 -34.00 -10.05 -5.66
C ARG A 117 -34.76 -9.97 -4.34
N PHE A 118 -34.08 -9.67 -3.23
CA PHE A 118 -34.71 -9.47 -1.93
C PHE A 118 -35.62 -8.24 -1.92
N ALA A 119 -35.20 -7.14 -2.54
CA ALA A 119 -36.03 -5.94 -2.70
C ALA A 119 -37.31 -6.26 -3.50
N GLN A 120 -37.18 -6.96 -4.63
CA GLN A 120 -38.33 -7.40 -5.43
C GLN A 120 -39.28 -8.31 -4.64
N LEU A 121 -38.74 -9.26 -3.87
CA LEU A 121 -39.55 -10.15 -3.04
C LEU A 121 -40.30 -9.36 -1.95
N ASN A 122 -39.63 -8.40 -1.32
CA ASN A 122 -40.23 -7.56 -0.30
C ASN A 122 -41.37 -6.69 -0.89
N ASP A 123 -41.17 -6.11 -2.07
CA ASP A 123 -42.22 -5.36 -2.78
C ASP A 123 -43.43 -6.25 -3.10
N GLN A 124 -43.20 -7.50 -3.53
CA GLN A 124 -44.28 -8.47 -3.75
C GLN A 124 -45.02 -8.80 -2.45
N GLN A 125 -44.29 -9.03 -1.36
CA GLN A 125 -44.88 -9.30 -0.05
C GLN A 125 -45.73 -8.12 0.46
N GLN A 126 -45.25 -6.89 0.31
CA GLN A 126 -46.00 -5.70 0.69
C GLN A 126 -47.30 -5.55 -0.13
N ARG A 127 -47.23 -5.78 -1.45
CA ARG A 127 -48.43 -5.75 -2.32
C ARG A 127 -49.46 -6.81 -1.94
N LEU A 128 -49.01 -8.04 -1.68
CA LEU A 128 -49.90 -9.13 -1.24
C LEU A 128 -50.52 -8.81 0.13
N THR A 129 -49.76 -8.21 1.05
CA THR A 129 -50.26 -7.83 2.37
C THR A 129 -51.35 -6.75 2.26
N LEU A 130 -51.16 -5.76 1.39
CA LEU A 130 -52.16 -4.73 1.10
C LEU A 130 -53.41 -5.33 0.44
N ASP A 131 -53.26 -6.20 -0.56
CA ASP A 131 -54.40 -6.87 -1.21
C ASP A 131 -55.22 -7.73 -0.24
N VAL A 132 -54.56 -8.42 0.70
CA VAL A 132 -55.25 -9.16 1.77
C VAL A 132 -56.00 -8.22 2.72
N GLN A 133 -55.39 -7.10 3.12
CA GLN A 133 -56.08 -6.10 3.95
C GLN A 133 -57.30 -5.50 3.24
N ASP A 134 -57.17 -5.14 1.96
CA ASP A 134 -58.27 -4.59 1.17
C ASP A 134 -59.42 -5.59 1.04
N LYS A 135 -59.11 -6.86 0.77
CA LYS A 135 -60.11 -7.96 0.72
C LYS A 135 -60.81 -8.17 2.05
N LEU A 136 -60.07 -8.16 3.17
CA LEU A 136 -60.65 -8.26 4.50
C LEU A 136 -61.58 -7.07 4.80
N HIS A 137 -61.18 -5.86 4.45
CA HIS A 137 -62.00 -4.67 4.63
C HIS A 137 -63.27 -4.71 3.76
N THR A 138 -63.19 -5.21 2.52
CA THR A 138 -64.38 -5.40 1.66
C THR A 138 -65.33 -6.45 2.25
N ILE A 139 -64.81 -7.55 2.80
CA ILE A 139 -65.63 -8.57 3.46
C ILE A 139 -66.30 -8.00 4.73
N GLU A 140 -65.59 -7.24 5.55
CA GLU A 140 -66.18 -6.61 6.75
C GLU A 140 -67.28 -5.60 6.41
N THR A 141 -67.05 -4.76 5.40
CA THR A 141 -68.04 -3.74 4.98
C THR A 141 -69.27 -4.38 4.35
N THR A 142 -69.10 -5.38 3.48
CA THR A 142 -70.24 -6.13 2.91
C THR A 142 -71.01 -6.90 3.97
N ALA A 143 -70.34 -7.54 4.93
CA ALA A 143 -71.00 -8.21 6.05
C ALA A 143 -71.82 -7.22 6.91
N LYS A 144 -71.24 -6.06 7.25
CA LYS A 144 -71.94 -5.00 8.01
C LYS A 144 -73.12 -4.40 7.24
N GLU A 145 -73.06 -4.31 5.92
CA GLU A 145 -74.18 -3.83 5.10
C GLU A 145 -75.31 -4.84 4.98
N VAL A 146 -74.99 -6.13 4.85
CA VAL A 146 -75.98 -7.22 4.81
C VAL A 146 -76.75 -7.31 6.12
N ASP A 147 -76.06 -7.20 7.27
CA ASP A 147 -76.71 -7.18 8.58
C ASP A 147 -77.62 -5.96 8.77
N LYS A 148 -77.22 -4.78 8.29
CA LYS A 148 -78.07 -3.58 8.33
C LYS A 148 -79.33 -3.76 7.50
N ARG A 149 -79.26 -4.31 6.28
CA ARG A 149 -80.45 -4.56 5.45
C ARG A 149 -81.38 -5.60 6.09
N GLY A 150 -80.84 -6.64 6.72
CA GLY A 150 -81.60 -7.66 7.43
C GLY A 150 -82.28 -7.15 8.71
N PHE A 151 -81.65 -6.19 9.40
CA PHE A 151 -82.20 -5.54 10.59
C PHE A 151 -83.30 -4.52 10.23
N TRP A 152 -83.03 -3.60 9.30
CA TRP A 152 -84.01 -2.60 8.87
C TRP A 152 -85.21 -3.22 8.13
N GLY A 153 -85.00 -4.29 7.35
CA GLY A 153 -86.07 -5.01 6.66
C GLY A 153 -87.01 -5.79 7.59
N ARG A 154 -86.62 -6.04 8.85
CA ARG A 154 -87.50 -6.63 9.89
C ARG A 154 -88.20 -5.57 10.73
N LEU A 155 -87.67 -4.35 10.81
CA LEU A 155 -88.22 -3.27 11.64
C LEU A 155 -89.36 -2.50 10.98
N PHE A 156 -89.44 -2.51 9.64
CA PHE A 156 -90.44 -1.79 8.86
C PHE A 156 -91.38 -2.71 8.07
N LYS A 157 -91.67 -3.90 8.60
CA LYS A 157 -92.61 -4.86 8.02
C LYS A 157 -93.88 -4.98 8.85
#